data_AF-A0A7L3R5H2-F1
#
_entry.id   AF-A0A7L3R5H2-F1
#
_cell.length_a   1.000
_cell.length_b   1.000
_cell.length_c   1.000
_cell.angle_alpha   90.00
_cell.angle_beta   90.00
_cell.angle_gamma   90.00
#
_symmetry.space_group_name_H-M   'P 1'
#
loop_
_entity.id
_entity.type
_entity.pdbx_description
1 polymer ?
#
loop_
_entity_poly.entity_id
_entity_poly.type
_entity_poly.pdbx_seq_one_letter_code
_entity_poly.pdbx_strand_id
1 'polypeptide(L)'
;QADLGLNEHHQNEVVSYMRFARFKRGMCLKTVDSCFQNLKDSRLVEETFTVDEVIDLLDELQSVVHSEVESELINTAYTNVLLLQQLFSQAEKWYLKLQTDVSDLENRELLGQVAEFEKSEYTSSNEKSTADPIKPKLAPLNEGGSELLNKTVAHLQEENEKLKTRLRTIETQATAALDEKSKLEKSLRDLQMIQGDQKNNANQDITELENKVAALKSQFEKTLNDSTANQKFLEEDLMTTKHDLLKVQDQLSTAEKELEKKFQQTAAYRNMKEILTRKNEQIKDLRRRLSK
;
A
#
# COMPACT_ATOMS: atom_id res chain seq x y z
N GLN A 1 -32.18 -27.33 -41.29
CA GLN A 1 -31.31 -28.36 -40.71
C GLN A 1 -31.83 -28.56 -39.30
N ALA A 2 -32.42 -29.71 -38.99
CA ALA A 2 -32.85 -29.98 -37.62
C ALA A 2 -31.56 -30.07 -36.78
N ASP A 3 -31.42 -29.21 -35.79
CA ASP A 3 -30.26 -29.16 -34.91
C ASP A 3 -30.75 -29.47 -33.51
N LEU A 4 -30.09 -30.42 -32.84
CA LEU A 4 -30.41 -30.84 -31.47
C LEU A 4 -29.84 -29.85 -30.43
N GLY A 5 -29.22 -28.75 -30.87
CA GLY A 5 -28.61 -27.75 -30.00
C GLY A 5 -27.30 -28.26 -29.37
N LEU A 6 -26.68 -29.26 -29.98
CA LEU A 6 -25.44 -29.90 -29.53
C LEU A 6 -24.27 -29.41 -30.37
N ASN A 7 -23.06 -29.52 -29.81
CA ASN A 7 -21.87 -29.30 -30.62
C ASN A 7 -21.72 -30.41 -31.68
N GLU A 8 -20.96 -30.13 -32.74
CA GLU A 8 -20.80 -31.04 -33.89
C GLU A 8 -20.30 -32.43 -33.48
N HIS A 9 -19.36 -32.51 -32.53
CA HIS A 9 -18.85 -33.78 -32.02
C HIS A 9 -19.96 -34.61 -31.35
N HIS A 10 -20.72 -34.01 -30.42
CA HIS A 10 -21.82 -34.68 -29.73
C HIS A 10 -22.98 -35.01 -30.67
N GLN A 11 -23.22 -34.18 -31.68
CA GLN A 11 -24.20 -34.46 -32.72
C GLN A 11 -23.81 -35.72 -33.52
N ASN A 12 -22.53 -35.86 -33.90
CA ASN A 12 -22.02 -37.06 -34.57
C ASN A 12 -22.10 -38.33 -33.71
N GLU A 13 -21.83 -38.22 -32.41
CA GLU A 13 -22.00 -39.33 -31.46
C GLU A 13 -23.47 -39.74 -31.34
N VAL A 14 -24.39 -38.77 -31.24
CA VAL A 14 -25.84 -39.02 -31.19
C VAL A 14 -26.33 -39.68 -32.48
N VAL A 15 -25.88 -39.24 -33.65
CA VAL A 15 -26.18 -39.88 -34.94
C VAL A 15 -25.66 -41.32 -34.98
N SER A 16 -24.45 -41.57 -34.47
CA SER A 16 -23.87 -42.92 -34.41
C SER A 16 -24.70 -43.86 -33.54
N TYR A 17 -25.13 -43.38 -32.36
CA TYR A 17 -26.03 -44.13 -31.49
C TYR A 17 -27.40 -44.37 -32.14
N MET A 18 -27.99 -43.38 -32.82
CA MET A 18 -29.27 -43.55 -33.53
C MET A 18 -29.19 -44.61 -34.63
N ARG A 19 -28.08 -44.67 -35.39
CA ARG A 19 -27.87 -45.73 -36.39
C ARG A 19 -27.80 -47.11 -35.73
N PHE A 20 -27.10 -47.22 -34.59
CA PHE A 20 -27.04 -48.45 -33.80
C PHE A 20 -28.42 -48.87 -33.29
N ALA A 21 -29.18 -47.96 -32.68
CA ALA A 21 -30.52 -48.22 -32.15
C ALA A 21 -31.49 -48.65 -33.25
N ARG A 22 -31.42 -48.02 -34.43
CA ARG A 22 -32.21 -48.41 -35.60
C ARG A 22 -31.84 -49.80 -36.12
N PHE A 23 -30.56 -50.14 -36.17
CA PHE A 23 -30.11 -51.49 -36.54
C PHE A 23 -30.65 -52.54 -35.57
N LYS A 24 -30.57 -52.29 -34.26
CA LYS A 24 -31.15 -53.15 -33.21
C LYS A 24 -32.66 -53.32 -33.37
N ARG A 25 -33.40 -52.22 -33.57
CA ARG A 25 -34.84 -52.25 -33.88
C ARG A 25 -35.13 -53.13 -35.10
N GLY A 26 -34.34 -53.02 -36.16
CA GLY A 26 -34.47 -53.86 -37.36
C GLY A 26 -34.20 -55.34 -37.11
N MET A 27 -33.24 -55.68 -36.24
CA MET A 27 -33.00 -57.06 -35.83
C MET A 27 -34.17 -57.63 -35.01
N CYS A 28 -34.69 -56.87 -34.04
CA CYS A 28 -35.83 -57.27 -33.23
C CYS A 28 -37.05 -57.62 -34.10
N LEU A 29 -37.38 -56.76 -35.06
CA LEU A 29 -38.48 -57.01 -36.00
C LEU A 29 -38.27 -58.30 -36.81
N LYS A 30 -37.04 -58.56 -37.27
CA LYS A 30 -36.73 -59.81 -37.99
C LYS A 30 -36.87 -61.04 -37.09
N THR A 31 -36.47 -60.95 -35.82
CA THR A 31 -36.65 -62.04 -34.86
C THR A 31 -38.13 -62.34 -34.66
N VAL A 32 -38.95 -61.30 -34.47
CA VAL A 32 -40.40 -61.45 -34.37
C VAL A 32 -40.96 -62.11 -35.64
N ASP A 33 -40.65 -61.59 -36.83
CA ASP A 33 -41.08 -62.19 -38.10
C ASP A 33 -40.67 -63.66 -38.22
N SER A 34 -39.48 -64.01 -37.73
CA SER A 34 -38.97 -65.38 -37.72
C SER A 34 -39.77 -66.28 -36.77
N CYS A 35 -40.24 -65.79 -35.62
CA CYS A 35 -41.13 -66.56 -34.74
C CYS A 35 -42.43 -66.94 -35.46
N PHE A 36 -43.06 -65.99 -36.17
CA PHE A 36 -44.26 -66.26 -36.96
C PHE A 36 -43.99 -67.22 -38.11
N GLN A 37 -42.85 -67.06 -38.81
CA GLN A 37 -42.49 -67.93 -39.92
C GLN A 37 -42.20 -69.36 -39.44
N ASN A 38 -41.49 -69.51 -38.32
CA ASN A 38 -41.22 -70.80 -37.70
C ASN A 38 -42.50 -71.53 -37.31
N LEU A 39 -43.50 -70.83 -36.78
CA LEU A 39 -44.81 -71.43 -36.48
C LEU A 39 -45.50 -71.92 -37.75
N LYS A 40 -45.52 -71.09 -38.81
CA LYS A 40 -46.12 -71.46 -40.10
C LYS A 40 -45.46 -72.71 -40.69
N ASP A 41 -44.14 -72.74 -40.67
CA ASP A 41 -43.36 -73.81 -41.32
C ASP A 41 -43.37 -75.12 -40.51
N SER A 42 -43.52 -75.05 -39.18
CA SER A 42 -43.44 -76.22 -38.30
C SER A 42 -44.80 -76.77 -37.86
N ARG A 43 -45.79 -75.92 -37.63
CA ARG A 43 -47.08 -76.32 -37.03
C ARG A 43 -48.29 -76.05 -37.91
N LEU A 44 -48.23 -75.11 -38.85
CA LEU A 44 -49.33 -74.81 -39.78
C LEU A 44 -49.20 -75.61 -41.10
N VAL A 45 -48.97 -76.92 -40.98
CA VAL A 45 -48.71 -77.82 -42.14
C VAL A 45 -49.97 -78.59 -42.57
N GLU A 46 -50.95 -78.70 -41.68
CA GLU A 46 -52.19 -79.46 -41.90
C GLU A 46 -53.27 -78.61 -42.59
N GLU A 47 -54.18 -79.25 -43.35
CA GLU A 47 -55.24 -78.54 -44.09
C GLU A 47 -56.45 -78.16 -43.20
N THR A 48 -56.62 -78.82 -42.05
CA THR A 48 -57.74 -78.62 -41.14
C THR A 48 -57.28 -78.59 -39.69
N PHE A 49 -57.76 -77.60 -38.93
CA PHE A 49 -57.49 -77.46 -37.50
C PHE A 49 -58.80 -77.37 -36.72
N THR A 50 -58.81 -77.94 -35.53
CA THR A 50 -59.86 -77.68 -34.54
C THR A 50 -59.67 -76.31 -33.89
N VAL A 51 -60.72 -75.79 -33.26
CA VAL A 51 -60.67 -74.49 -32.57
C VAL A 51 -59.66 -74.53 -31.42
N ASP A 52 -59.63 -75.61 -30.65
CA ASP A 52 -58.73 -75.76 -29.50
C ASP A 52 -57.26 -75.77 -29.95
N GLU A 53 -56.93 -76.48 -31.04
CA GLU A 53 -55.58 -76.49 -31.60
C GLU A 53 -55.14 -75.10 -32.08
N VAL A 54 -56.04 -74.33 -32.72
CA VAL A 54 -55.73 -72.96 -33.15
C VAL A 54 -55.49 -72.04 -31.95
N ILE A 55 -56.27 -72.20 -30.88
CA ILE A 55 -56.06 -71.42 -29.64
C ILE A 55 -54.70 -71.75 -29.03
N ASP A 56 -54.36 -73.03 -28.89
CA ASP A 56 -53.07 -73.46 -28.34
C ASP A 56 -51.89 -72.94 -29.19
N LEU A 57 -52.01 -72.97 -30.52
CA LEU A 57 -51.00 -72.42 -31.43
C LEU A 57 -50.79 -70.91 -31.24
N LEU A 58 -51.88 -70.16 -31.03
CA LEU A 58 -51.82 -68.72 -30.81
C LEU A 58 -51.24 -68.37 -29.43
N ASP A 59 -51.60 -69.13 -28.39
CA ASP A 59 -51.11 -68.92 -27.02
C ASP A 59 -49.60 -69.22 -26.94
N GLU A 60 -49.14 -70.29 -27.59
CA GLU A 60 -47.71 -70.59 -27.69
C GLU A 60 -46.95 -69.50 -28.45
N LEU A 61 -47.48 -69.06 -29.60
CA LEU A 61 -46.86 -67.98 -30.37
C LEU A 61 -46.78 -66.68 -29.56
N GLN A 62 -47.86 -66.34 -28.85
CA GLN A 62 -47.91 -65.18 -27.97
C GLN A 62 -46.82 -65.28 -26.90
N SER A 63 -46.68 -66.44 -26.26
CA SER A 63 -45.65 -66.67 -25.24
C SER A 63 -44.23 -66.47 -25.78
N VAL A 64 -43.93 -67.04 -26.95
CA VAL A 64 -42.62 -66.92 -27.59
C VAL A 64 -42.33 -65.48 -28.00
N VAL A 65 -43.26 -64.82 -28.70
CA VAL A 65 -43.08 -63.43 -29.14
C VAL A 65 -42.98 -62.49 -27.94
N HIS A 66 -43.79 -62.69 -26.89
CA HIS A 66 -43.71 -61.90 -25.66
C HIS A 66 -42.32 -62.02 -25.01
N SER A 67 -41.81 -63.24 -24.86
CA SER A 67 -40.48 -63.49 -24.29
C SER A 67 -39.37 -62.80 -25.09
N GLU A 68 -39.41 -62.88 -26.42
CA GLU A 68 -38.41 -62.23 -27.29
C GLU A 68 -38.47 -60.70 -27.19
N VAL A 69 -39.68 -60.12 -27.20
CA VAL A 69 -39.86 -58.66 -27.06
C VAL A 69 -39.44 -58.18 -25.69
N GLU A 70 -39.83 -58.88 -24.62
CA GLU A 70 -39.45 -58.54 -23.24
C GLU A 70 -37.93 -58.57 -23.07
N SER A 71 -37.27 -59.61 -23.57
CA SER A 71 -35.81 -59.74 -23.55
C SER A 71 -35.12 -58.55 -24.25
N GLU A 72 -35.61 -58.13 -25.41
CA GLU A 72 -35.02 -57.00 -26.14
C GLU A 72 -35.32 -55.64 -25.48
N LEU A 73 -36.48 -55.46 -24.86
CA LEU A 73 -36.80 -54.26 -24.07
C LEU A 73 -35.86 -54.13 -22.86
N ILE A 74 -35.61 -55.23 -22.15
CA ILE A 74 -34.65 -55.28 -21.04
C ILE A 74 -33.24 -54.95 -21.55
N ASN A 75 -32.83 -55.56 -22.66
CA ASN A 75 -31.53 -55.31 -23.27
C ASN A 75 -31.35 -53.85 -23.71
N THR A 76 -32.41 -53.22 -24.21
CA THR A 76 -32.44 -51.78 -24.55
C THR A 76 -32.22 -50.93 -23.30
N ALA A 77 -32.89 -51.24 -22.19
CA ALA A 77 -32.67 -50.54 -20.92
C ALA A 77 -31.22 -50.68 -20.42
N TYR A 78 -30.65 -51.88 -20.45
CA TYR A 78 -29.26 -52.11 -20.07
C TYR A 78 -28.27 -51.38 -20.97
N THR A 79 -28.52 -51.36 -22.27
CA THR A 79 -27.68 -50.63 -23.23
C THR A 79 -27.70 -49.13 -22.96
N ASN A 80 -28.87 -48.57 -22.61
CA ASN A 80 -29.01 -47.16 -22.28
C ASN A 80 -28.34 -46.81 -20.95
N VAL A 81 -28.44 -47.67 -19.95
CA VAL A 81 -27.71 -47.50 -18.68
C VAL A 81 -26.20 -47.53 -18.91
N LEU A 82 -25.71 -48.42 -19.78
CA LEU A 82 -24.30 -48.48 -20.13
C LEU A 82 -23.83 -47.20 -20.83
N LEU A 83 -24.63 -46.65 -21.74
CA LEU A 83 -24.36 -45.37 -22.38
C LEU A 83 -24.28 -44.24 -21.34
N LEU A 84 -25.24 -44.16 -20.41
CA LEU A 84 -25.22 -43.17 -19.33
C LEU A 84 -23.98 -43.32 -18.44
N GLN A 85 -23.60 -44.56 -18.09
CA GLN A 85 -22.40 -44.84 -17.32
C GLN A 85 -21.14 -44.33 -18.04
N GLN A 86 -21.04 -44.53 -19.36
CA GLN A 86 -19.92 -44.04 -20.15
C GLN A 86 -19.87 -42.51 -20.20
N LEU A 87 -21.02 -41.85 -20.33
CA LEU A 87 -21.11 -40.38 -20.32
C LEU A 87 -20.75 -39.80 -18.95
N PHE A 88 -21.26 -40.36 -17.86
CA PHE A 88 -20.94 -39.91 -16.50
C PHE A 88 -19.47 -40.17 -16.15
N SER A 89 -18.90 -41.31 -16.55
CA SER A 89 -17.48 -41.59 -16.36
C SER A 89 -16.58 -40.59 -17.08
N GLN A 90 -17.02 -40.05 -18.22
CA GLN A 90 -16.31 -38.97 -18.91
C GLN A 90 -16.49 -37.66 -18.15
N ALA A 91 -17.70 -37.29 -17.76
CA ALA A 91 -17.98 -36.06 -17.03
C ALA A 91 -17.24 -35.98 -15.68
N GLU A 92 -17.17 -37.08 -14.93
CA GLU A 92 -16.48 -37.17 -13.65
C GLU A 92 -14.96 -36.91 -13.77
N LYS A 93 -14.32 -37.36 -14.86
CA LYS A 93 -12.90 -37.04 -15.12
C LYS A 93 -12.64 -35.54 -15.26
N TRP A 94 -13.67 -34.79 -15.64
CA TRP A 94 -13.65 -33.33 -15.74
C TRP A 94 -14.32 -32.65 -14.55
N TYR A 95 -14.65 -33.39 -13.49
CA TYR A 95 -15.31 -32.90 -12.27
C TYR A 95 -16.68 -32.22 -12.53
N LEU A 96 -17.36 -32.63 -13.61
CA LEU A 96 -18.69 -32.13 -13.95
C LEU A 96 -19.76 -33.00 -13.29
N LYS A 97 -20.80 -32.34 -12.74
CA LYS A 97 -22.01 -33.00 -12.24
C LYS A 97 -23.11 -32.84 -13.27
N LEU A 98 -23.38 -33.92 -14.02
CA LEU A 98 -24.49 -33.96 -14.96
C LEU A 98 -25.77 -34.36 -14.23
N GLN A 99 -26.88 -33.75 -14.63
CA GLN A 99 -28.22 -34.08 -14.15
C GLN A 99 -29.13 -34.24 -15.37
N THR A 100 -29.97 -35.26 -15.34
CA THR A 100 -30.98 -35.51 -16.38
C THR A 100 -32.34 -35.41 -15.73
N ASP A 101 -33.23 -34.62 -16.33
CA ASP A 101 -34.64 -34.63 -15.93
C ASP A 101 -35.33 -35.82 -16.60
N VAL A 102 -35.72 -36.81 -15.80
CA VAL A 102 -36.40 -38.02 -16.28
C VAL A 102 -37.80 -37.67 -16.82
N SER A 103 -38.40 -36.57 -16.34
CA SER A 103 -39.73 -36.12 -16.76
C SER A 103 -39.76 -35.72 -18.24
N ASP A 104 -38.64 -35.21 -18.76
CA ASP A 104 -38.52 -34.79 -20.15
C ASP A 104 -38.33 -35.96 -21.13
N LEU A 105 -38.01 -37.18 -20.65
CA LEU A 105 -37.85 -38.35 -21.51
C LEU A 105 -39.17 -38.81 -22.15
N GLU A 106 -40.31 -38.49 -21.52
CA GLU A 106 -41.66 -38.77 -22.04
C GLU A 106 -42.26 -37.58 -22.80
N ASN A 107 -41.53 -36.47 -22.91
CA ASN A 107 -42.00 -35.28 -23.60
C ASN A 107 -42.17 -35.55 -25.09
N ARG A 108 -43.44 -35.61 -25.53
CA ARG A 108 -43.82 -35.93 -26.92
C ARG A 108 -43.28 -34.92 -27.94
N GLU A 109 -43.10 -33.66 -27.55
CA GLU A 109 -42.54 -32.63 -28.42
C GLU A 109 -41.04 -32.87 -28.66
N LEU A 110 -40.27 -33.11 -27.59
CA LEU A 110 -38.84 -33.43 -27.69
C LEU A 110 -38.60 -34.74 -28.46
N LEU A 111 -39.40 -35.77 -28.18
CA LEU A 111 -39.36 -37.02 -28.95
C LEU A 111 -39.72 -36.81 -30.42
N GLY A 112 -40.67 -35.90 -30.71
CA GLY A 112 -41.02 -35.48 -32.06
C GLY A 112 -39.85 -34.83 -32.80
N GLN A 113 -39.15 -33.91 -32.15
CA GLN A 113 -37.96 -33.25 -32.71
C GLN A 113 -36.84 -34.26 -33.02
N VAL A 114 -36.58 -35.21 -32.11
CA VAL A 114 -35.60 -36.28 -32.35
C VAL A 114 -36.03 -37.18 -33.52
N ALA A 115 -37.33 -37.49 -33.65
CA ALA A 115 -37.83 -38.28 -34.77
C ALA A 115 -37.74 -37.55 -36.12
N GLU A 116 -37.98 -36.24 -36.14
CA GLU A 116 -37.76 -35.40 -37.33
C GLU A 116 -36.28 -35.32 -37.69
N PHE A 117 -35.41 -35.20 -36.69
CA PHE A 117 -33.96 -35.25 -36.87
C PHE A 117 -33.51 -36.58 -37.50
N GLU A 118 -33.93 -37.73 -36.93
CA GLU A 118 -33.63 -39.07 -37.47
C GLU A 118 -34.04 -39.20 -38.95
N LYS A 119 -35.23 -38.67 -39.32
CA LYS A 119 -35.71 -38.67 -40.70
C LYS A 119 -34.85 -37.81 -41.61
N SER A 120 -34.48 -36.61 -41.17
CA SER A 120 -33.72 -35.64 -41.96
C SER A 120 -32.29 -36.09 -42.26
N GLU A 121 -31.63 -36.75 -41.30
CA GLU A 121 -30.31 -37.35 -41.47
C GLU A 121 -30.32 -38.49 -42.51
N TYR A 122 -31.44 -39.22 -42.59
CA TYR A 122 -31.60 -40.32 -43.53
C TYR A 122 -31.93 -39.86 -44.95
N THR A 123 -32.80 -38.86 -45.11
CA THR A 123 -33.08 -38.29 -46.44
C THR A 123 -31.83 -37.64 -47.05
N SER A 124 -30.98 -37.03 -46.22
CA SER A 124 -29.73 -36.40 -46.67
C SER A 124 -28.64 -37.41 -47.06
N SER A 125 -28.65 -38.62 -46.48
CA SER A 125 -27.67 -39.67 -46.77
C SER A 125 -28.02 -40.52 -48.01
N ASN A 126 -29.27 -40.46 -48.50
CA ASN A 126 -29.66 -41.12 -49.75
C ASN A 126 -29.22 -40.37 -51.04
N GLU A 127 -28.74 -39.13 -50.94
CA GLU A 127 -28.41 -38.32 -52.12
C GLU A 127 -26.93 -38.30 -52.55
N LYS A 128 -25.99 -38.93 -51.84
CA LYS A 128 -24.61 -39.18 -52.31
C LYS A 128 -23.81 -40.03 -51.32
N SER A 129 -23.37 -41.22 -51.74
CA SER A 129 -21.94 -41.58 -51.85
C SER A 129 -21.74 -43.10 -52.00
N THR A 130 -21.40 -43.52 -53.22
CA THR A 130 -20.62 -44.73 -53.50
C THR A 130 -19.17 -44.51 -53.06
N ALA A 131 -18.93 -44.46 -51.75
CA ALA A 131 -17.59 -44.45 -51.19
C ALA A 131 -17.52 -45.53 -50.12
N ASP A 132 -16.50 -46.37 -50.24
CA ASP A 132 -16.16 -47.42 -49.28
C ASP A 132 -16.27 -46.92 -47.83
N PRO A 133 -16.63 -47.80 -46.88
CA PRO A 133 -16.61 -47.45 -45.47
C PRO A 133 -15.15 -47.30 -45.04
N ILE A 134 -14.58 -46.12 -45.29
CA ILE A 134 -13.38 -45.67 -44.60
C ILE A 134 -13.81 -45.59 -43.14
N LYS A 135 -13.49 -46.64 -42.38
CA LYS A 135 -13.39 -46.57 -40.93
C LYS A 135 -12.72 -45.24 -40.62
N PRO A 136 -13.39 -44.29 -39.93
CA PRO A 136 -12.65 -43.21 -39.33
C PRO A 136 -11.72 -43.91 -38.35
N LYS A 137 -10.43 -43.97 -38.69
CA LYS A 137 -9.40 -44.22 -37.70
C LYS A 137 -9.71 -43.24 -36.59
N LEU A 138 -9.98 -43.78 -35.40
CA LEU A 138 -10.02 -43.03 -34.17
C LEU A 138 -8.77 -42.14 -34.14
N ALA A 139 -8.94 -40.89 -34.52
CA ALA A 139 -8.00 -39.85 -34.17
C ALA A 139 -8.18 -39.68 -32.66
N PRO A 140 -7.10 -39.69 -31.87
CA PRO A 140 -7.22 -39.41 -30.45
C PRO A 140 -7.97 -38.10 -30.29
N LEU A 141 -9.00 -38.07 -29.44
CA LEU A 141 -9.70 -36.84 -29.01
C LEU A 141 -8.79 -35.96 -28.15
N ASN A 142 -7.53 -35.81 -28.54
CA ASN A 142 -6.50 -35.03 -27.92
C ASN A 142 -6.30 -33.71 -28.66
N GLU A 143 -7.18 -33.31 -29.58
CA GLU A 143 -7.06 -32.03 -30.31
C GLU A 143 -8.14 -31.04 -29.91
N GLY A 144 -9.43 -31.40 -29.76
CA GLY A 144 -10.45 -30.41 -29.33
C GLY A 144 -10.29 -29.93 -27.88
N GLY A 145 -10.13 -30.86 -26.94
CA GLY A 145 -9.88 -30.55 -25.53
C GLY A 145 -8.49 -29.97 -25.30
N SER A 146 -7.48 -30.52 -25.98
CA SER A 146 -6.10 -30.04 -25.89
C SER A 146 -5.90 -28.69 -26.56
N GLU A 147 -6.60 -28.34 -27.64
CA GLU A 147 -6.52 -27.00 -28.23
C GLU A 147 -7.16 -25.94 -27.34
N LEU A 148 -8.30 -26.23 -26.72
CA LEU A 148 -8.90 -25.35 -25.72
C LEU A 148 -8.02 -25.26 -24.47
N LEU A 149 -7.46 -26.38 -24.02
CA LEU A 149 -6.49 -26.41 -22.93
C LEU A 149 -5.22 -25.66 -23.30
N ASN A 150 -4.70 -25.80 -24.52
CA ASN A 150 -3.50 -25.12 -25.03
C ASN A 150 -3.76 -23.63 -25.20
N LYS A 151 -4.96 -23.21 -25.63
CA LYS A 151 -5.37 -21.80 -25.64
C LYS A 151 -5.47 -21.24 -24.23
N THR A 152 -6.03 -22.01 -23.29
CA THR A 152 -6.14 -21.60 -21.88
C THR A 152 -4.77 -21.57 -21.21
N VAL A 153 -3.91 -22.54 -21.49
CA VAL A 153 -2.52 -22.62 -21.03
C VAL A 153 -1.70 -21.49 -21.64
N ALA A 154 -1.86 -21.18 -22.93
CA ALA A 154 -1.20 -20.05 -23.57
C ALA A 154 -1.66 -18.72 -22.96
N HIS A 155 -2.97 -18.54 -22.74
CA HIS A 155 -3.51 -17.37 -22.06
C HIS A 155 -2.98 -17.25 -20.62
N LEU A 156 -2.98 -18.33 -19.85
CA LEU A 156 -2.43 -18.36 -18.48
C LEU A 156 -0.91 -18.15 -18.45
N GLN A 157 -0.19 -18.60 -19.48
CA GLN A 157 1.24 -18.35 -19.64
C GLN A 157 1.51 -16.89 -19.98
N GLU A 158 0.73 -16.29 -20.88
CA GLU A 158 0.80 -14.87 -21.22
C GLU A 158 0.49 -14.00 -19.99
N GLU A 159 -0.55 -14.35 -19.24
CA GLU A 159 -0.92 -13.65 -18.00
C GLU A 159 0.17 -13.82 -16.93
N ASN A 160 0.76 -15.01 -16.79
CA ASN A 160 1.91 -15.23 -15.91
C ASN A 160 3.13 -14.41 -16.32
N GLU A 161 3.47 -14.33 -17.61
CA GLU A 161 4.59 -13.51 -18.08
C GLU A 161 4.31 -12.02 -17.87
N LYS A 162 3.06 -11.57 -18.06
CA LYS A 162 2.63 -10.21 -17.74
C LYS A 162 2.72 -9.90 -16.24
N LEU A 163 2.36 -10.86 -15.39
CA LEU A 163 2.50 -10.74 -13.94
C LEU A 163 3.97 -10.74 -13.53
N LYS A 164 4.81 -11.63 -14.08
CA LYS A 164 6.26 -11.67 -13.82
C LYS A 164 6.96 -10.39 -14.26
N THR A 165 6.62 -9.85 -15.43
CA THR A 165 7.18 -8.58 -15.91
C THR A 165 6.78 -7.43 -14.99
N ARG A 166 5.51 -7.34 -14.60
CA ARG A 166 5.04 -6.34 -13.63
C ARG A 166 5.72 -6.50 -12.26
N LEU A 167 5.92 -7.73 -11.81
CA LEU A 167 6.60 -8.04 -10.56
C LEU A 167 8.08 -7.60 -10.63
N ARG A 168 8.80 -7.92 -11.70
CA ARG A 168 10.17 -7.42 -11.94
C ARG A 168 10.24 -5.89 -11.98
N THR A 169 9.27 -5.22 -12.61
CA THR A 169 9.20 -3.76 -12.62
C THR A 169 9.01 -3.19 -11.22
N ILE A 170 8.09 -3.75 -10.44
CA ILE A 170 7.85 -3.33 -9.05
C ILE A 170 9.08 -3.62 -8.18
N GLU A 171 9.73 -4.77 -8.33
CA GLU A 171 10.98 -5.09 -7.63
C GLU A 171 12.08 -4.08 -7.97
N THR A 172 12.25 -3.75 -9.25
CA THR A 172 13.25 -2.75 -9.69
C THR A 172 12.94 -1.36 -9.14
N GLN A 173 11.66 -0.97 -9.10
CA GLN A 173 11.24 0.29 -8.49
C GLN A 173 11.47 0.29 -6.97
N ALA A 174 11.18 -0.83 -6.29
CA ALA A 174 11.39 -0.97 -4.86
C ALA A 174 12.87 -0.93 -4.49
N THR A 175 13.76 -1.57 -5.26
CA THR A 175 15.21 -1.50 -5.04
C THR A 175 15.74 -0.10 -5.32
N ALA A 176 15.30 0.56 -6.39
CA ALA A 176 15.67 1.95 -6.67
C ALA A 176 15.22 2.91 -5.55
N ALA A 177 13.99 2.77 -5.06
CA ALA A 177 13.48 3.56 -3.94
C ALA A 177 14.25 3.28 -2.64
N LEU A 178 14.66 2.03 -2.39
CA LEU A 178 15.50 1.68 -1.25
C LEU A 178 16.90 2.31 -1.34
N ASP A 179 17.50 2.31 -2.54
CA ASP A 179 18.79 2.96 -2.79
C ASP A 179 18.70 4.48 -2.58
N GLU A 180 17.66 5.12 -3.11
CA GLU A 180 17.40 6.55 -2.87
C GLU A 180 17.19 6.84 -1.39
N LYS A 181 16.37 6.04 -0.69
CA LYS A 181 16.20 6.15 0.76
C LYS A 181 17.54 6.05 1.48
N SER A 182 18.40 5.11 1.11
CA SER A 182 19.72 4.94 1.74
C SER A 182 20.64 6.14 1.50
N LYS A 183 20.59 6.76 0.31
CA LYS A 183 21.34 7.98 -0.03
C LYS A 183 20.81 9.16 0.78
N LEU A 184 19.50 9.34 0.84
CA LEU A 184 18.85 10.39 1.63
C LEU A 184 19.15 10.24 3.13
N GLU A 185 19.13 9.02 3.67
CA GLU A 185 19.52 8.74 5.06
C GLU A 185 21.00 9.05 5.35
N LYS A 186 21.89 8.83 4.38
CA LYS A 186 23.30 9.26 4.50
C LYS A 186 23.41 10.77 4.50
N SER A 187 22.82 11.45 3.51
CA SER A 187 22.82 12.92 3.45
C SER A 187 22.19 13.56 4.69
N LEU A 188 21.14 12.97 5.24
CA LEU A 188 20.52 13.43 6.49
C LEU A 188 21.49 13.31 7.67
N ARG A 189 22.20 12.18 7.79
CA ARG A 189 23.22 11.99 8.83
C ARG A 189 24.37 12.99 8.69
N ASP A 190 24.84 13.21 7.47
CA ASP A 190 25.91 14.18 7.20
C ASP A 190 25.47 15.61 7.59
N LEU A 191 24.24 16.00 7.21
CA LEU A 191 23.66 17.28 7.61
C LEU A 191 23.49 17.40 9.13
N GLN A 192 23.06 16.33 9.81
CA GLN A 192 22.95 16.31 11.26
C GLN A 192 24.32 16.44 11.95
N MET A 193 25.38 15.84 11.41
CA MET A 193 26.73 16.03 11.92
C MET A 193 27.20 17.47 11.74
N ILE A 194 27.03 18.04 10.53
CA ILE A 194 27.39 19.44 10.25
C ILE A 194 26.61 20.41 11.16
N GLN A 195 25.32 20.16 11.38
CA GLN A 195 24.50 20.97 12.27
C GLN A 195 24.92 20.80 13.74
N GLY A 196 25.29 19.58 14.16
CA GLY A 196 25.84 19.30 15.48
C GLY A 196 27.16 20.04 15.72
N ASP A 197 28.07 19.99 14.76
CA ASP A 197 29.37 20.68 14.81
C ASP A 197 29.19 22.21 14.80
N GLN A 198 28.30 22.74 13.96
CA GLN A 198 27.97 24.17 13.97
C GLN A 198 27.35 24.62 15.29
N LYS A 199 26.45 23.81 15.87
CA LYS A 199 25.81 24.12 17.15
C LYS A 199 26.81 24.03 18.32
N ASN A 200 27.73 23.08 18.29
CA ASN A 200 28.80 22.96 19.27
C ASN A 200 29.78 24.13 19.18
N ASN A 201 30.21 24.51 17.98
CA ASN A 201 31.07 25.68 17.75
C ASN A 201 30.37 26.98 18.18
N ALA A 202 29.11 27.18 17.79
CA ALA A 202 28.33 28.35 18.22
C ALA A 202 28.17 28.39 19.75
N ASN A 203 27.93 27.25 20.41
CA ASN A 203 27.88 27.20 21.87
C ASN A 203 29.23 27.50 22.54
N GLN A 204 30.34 27.03 21.95
CA GLN A 204 31.69 27.37 22.39
C GLN A 204 31.96 28.88 22.24
N ASP A 205 31.63 29.47 21.09
CA ASP A 205 31.77 30.90 20.85
C ASP A 205 30.90 31.73 21.82
N ILE A 206 29.66 31.29 22.10
CA ILE A 206 28.76 31.93 23.07
C ILE A 206 29.35 31.84 24.47
N THR A 207 29.81 30.67 24.92
CA THR A 207 30.41 30.52 26.26
C THR A 207 31.72 31.30 26.39
N GLU A 208 32.54 31.39 25.35
CA GLU A 208 33.71 32.27 25.34
C GLU A 208 33.32 33.75 25.42
N LEU A 209 32.28 34.17 24.70
CA LEU A 209 31.76 35.54 24.80
C LEU A 209 31.21 35.83 26.20
N GLU A 210 30.43 34.93 26.78
CA GLU A 210 29.90 35.04 28.14
C GLU A 210 31.04 35.19 29.16
N ASN A 211 32.11 34.40 29.02
CA ASN A 211 33.29 34.50 29.87
C ASN A 211 34.01 35.85 29.69
N LYS A 212 34.17 36.33 28.45
CA LYS A 212 34.76 37.65 28.17
C LYS A 212 33.91 38.79 28.74
N VAL A 213 32.59 38.70 28.61
CA VAL A 213 31.64 39.69 29.17
C VAL A 213 31.69 39.66 30.70
N ALA A 214 31.74 38.49 31.32
CA ALA A 214 31.87 38.36 32.77
C ALA A 214 33.21 38.95 33.28
N ALA A 215 34.31 38.68 32.58
CA ALA A 215 35.62 39.25 32.90
C ALA A 215 35.61 40.79 32.76
N LEU A 216 35.03 41.30 31.66
CA LEU A 216 34.91 42.74 31.43
C LEU A 216 34.05 43.42 32.52
N LYS A 217 32.95 42.78 32.91
CA LYS A 217 32.07 43.27 33.98
C LYS A 217 32.80 43.33 35.33
N SER A 218 33.53 42.28 35.68
CA SER A 218 34.34 42.22 36.90
C SER A 218 35.44 43.29 36.90
N GLN A 219 36.11 43.48 35.76
CA GLN A 219 37.11 44.54 35.60
C GLN A 219 36.49 45.94 35.74
N PHE A 220 35.33 46.16 35.13
CA PHE A 220 34.61 47.44 35.22
C PHE A 220 34.19 47.74 36.66
N GLU A 221 33.63 46.75 37.37
CA GLU A 221 33.25 46.89 38.77
C GLU A 221 34.46 47.17 39.67
N LYS A 222 35.60 46.51 39.43
CA LYS A 222 36.86 46.79 40.12
C LYS A 222 37.33 48.22 39.87
N THR A 223 37.39 48.66 38.60
CA THR A 223 37.82 50.02 38.26
C THR A 223 36.88 51.09 38.83
N LEU A 224 35.56 50.83 38.84
CA LEU A 224 34.59 51.74 39.44
C LEU A 224 34.80 51.86 40.95
N ASN A 225 35.02 50.74 41.65
CA ASN A 225 35.31 50.72 43.08
C ASN A 225 36.64 51.41 43.40
N ASP A 226 37.70 51.14 42.65
CA ASP A 226 39.01 51.79 42.80
C ASP A 226 38.90 53.30 42.58
N SER A 227 38.16 53.73 41.54
CA SER A 227 37.90 55.16 41.28
C SER A 227 37.09 55.81 42.40
N THR A 228 36.07 55.12 42.92
CA THR A 228 35.23 55.63 44.01
C THR A 228 36.03 55.74 45.31
N ALA A 229 36.88 54.75 45.60
CA ALA A 229 37.76 54.77 46.76
C ALA A 229 38.79 55.91 46.67
N ASN A 230 39.42 56.08 45.49
CA ASN A 230 40.33 57.19 45.25
C ASN A 230 39.64 58.56 45.36
N GLN A 231 38.41 58.69 44.84
CA GLN A 231 37.63 59.92 44.98
C GLN A 231 37.36 60.24 46.46
N LYS A 232 36.94 59.26 47.25
CA LYS A 232 36.72 59.45 48.70
C LYS A 232 38.01 59.84 49.43
N PHE A 233 39.12 59.20 49.11
CA PHE A 233 40.43 59.54 49.68
C PHE A 233 40.84 60.98 49.34
N LEU A 234 40.67 61.40 48.08
CA LEU A 234 40.94 62.77 47.64
C LEU A 234 40.01 63.79 48.33
N GLU A 235 38.74 63.46 48.53
CA GLU A 235 37.79 64.30 49.26
C GLU A 235 38.16 64.45 50.73
N GLU A 236 38.57 63.36 51.40
CA GLU A 236 39.10 63.40 52.77
C GLU A 236 40.38 64.23 52.88
N ASP A 237 41.35 64.01 51.99
CA ASP A 237 42.63 64.73 51.99
C ASP A 237 42.44 66.23 51.68
N LEU A 238 41.50 66.57 50.81
CA LEU A 238 41.13 67.97 50.56
C LEU A 238 40.44 68.60 51.77
N MET A 239 39.65 67.84 52.52
CA MET A 239 39.02 68.31 53.75
C MET A 239 40.05 68.55 54.86
N THR A 240 40.99 67.63 55.06
CA THR A 240 42.05 67.77 56.07
C THR A 240 42.98 68.94 55.74
N THR A 241 43.45 69.04 54.51
CA THR A 241 44.29 70.18 54.06
C THR A 241 43.56 71.52 54.19
N LYS A 242 42.26 71.58 53.91
CA LYS A 242 41.45 72.79 54.15
C LYS A 242 41.36 73.13 55.64
N HIS A 243 41.22 72.15 56.52
CA HIS A 243 41.21 72.38 57.97
C HIS A 243 42.56 72.88 58.48
N ASP A 244 43.66 72.28 58.02
CA ASP A 244 45.02 72.72 58.36
C ASP A 244 45.31 74.13 57.85
N LEU A 245 44.86 74.46 56.63
CA LEU A 245 45.00 75.81 56.08
C LEU A 245 44.25 76.85 56.90
N LEU A 246 43.01 76.56 57.31
CA LEU A 246 42.23 77.43 58.20
C LEU A 246 42.94 77.62 59.55
N LYS A 247 43.52 76.56 60.10
CA LYS A 247 44.28 76.62 61.36
C LYS A 247 45.53 77.49 61.22
N VAL A 248 46.29 77.34 60.14
CA VAL A 248 47.45 78.20 59.83
C VAL A 248 47.01 79.65 59.64
N GLN A 249 45.90 79.89 58.94
CA GLN A 249 45.36 81.24 58.75
C GLN A 249 44.98 81.91 60.08
N ASP A 250 44.38 81.17 61.02
CA ASP A 250 44.06 81.68 62.36
C ASP A 250 45.33 81.94 63.20
N GLN A 251 46.31 81.03 63.15
CA GLN A 251 47.62 81.23 63.76
C GLN A 251 48.35 82.46 63.20
N LEU A 252 48.24 82.69 61.88
CA LEU A 252 48.87 83.84 61.23
C LEU A 252 48.16 85.14 61.62
N SER A 253 46.82 85.15 61.67
CA SER A 253 46.05 86.31 62.15
C SER A 253 46.34 86.66 63.61
N THR A 254 46.49 85.66 64.49
CA THR A 254 46.86 85.87 65.90
C THR A 254 48.30 86.38 66.02
N ALA A 255 49.25 85.81 65.27
CA ALA A 255 50.62 86.28 65.21
C ALA A 255 50.73 87.72 64.68
N GLU A 256 49.96 88.09 63.64
CA GLU A 256 49.89 89.46 63.12
C GLU A 256 49.36 90.43 64.18
N LYS A 257 48.31 90.08 64.92
CA LYS A 257 47.78 90.89 66.03
C LYS A 257 48.80 91.07 67.15
N GLU A 258 49.55 90.01 67.50
CA GLU A 258 50.62 90.10 68.49
C GLU A 258 51.81 90.93 68.02
N LEU A 259 52.20 90.79 66.75
CA LEU A 259 53.28 91.56 66.15
C LEU A 259 52.93 93.04 66.09
N GLU A 260 51.70 93.38 65.69
CA GLU A 260 51.18 94.76 65.70
C GLU A 260 51.21 95.34 67.13
N LYS A 261 50.79 94.55 68.12
CA LYS A 261 50.86 94.95 69.54
C LYS A 261 52.30 95.18 69.99
N LYS A 262 53.25 94.31 69.64
CA LYS A 262 54.69 94.47 69.95
C LYS A 262 55.30 95.65 69.20
N PHE A 263 54.92 95.88 67.95
CA PHE A 263 55.37 97.00 67.14
C PHE A 263 54.94 98.33 67.77
N GLN A 264 53.68 98.46 68.18
CA GLN A 264 53.18 99.63 68.92
C GLN A 264 53.91 99.85 70.26
N GLN A 265 54.43 98.79 70.88
CA GLN A 265 55.22 98.84 72.11
C GLN A 265 56.71 99.08 71.89
N THR A 266 57.20 99.16 70.65
CA THR A 266 58.63 99.34 70.38
C THR A 266 59.05 100.78 70.67
N ALA A 267 60.21 100.95 71.31
CA ALA A 267 60.72 102.27 71.71
C ALA A 267 60.87 103.25 70.54
N ALA A 268 61.21 102.75 69.34
CA ALA A 268 61.28 103.54 68.11
C ALA A 268 59.91 104.08 67.68
N TYR A 269 58.86 103.25 67.66
CA TYR A 269 57.50 103.70 67.33
C TYR A 269 56.93 104.64 68.39
N ARG A 270 57.19 104.35 69.68
CA ARG A 270 56.78 105.21 70.80
C ARG A 270 57.46 106.59 70.72
N ASN A 271 58.78 106.64 70.48
CA ASN A 271 59.52 107.88 70.22
C ASN A 271 59.01 108.61 68.99
N MET A 272 58.74 107.90 67.89
CA MET A 272 58.27 108.52 66.65
C MET A 272 56.86 109.12 66.83
N LYS A 273 55.97 108.40 67.52
CA LYS A 273 54.64 108.90 67.90
C LYS A 273 54.74 110.13 68.80
N GLU A 274 55.65 110.11 69.78
CA GLU A 274 55.90 111.22 70.70
C GLU A 274 56.48 112.45 69.99
N ILE A 275 57.42 112.26 69.06
CA ILE A 275 57.97 113.31 68.18
C ILE A 275 56.88 113.87 67.26
N LEU A 276 56.01 113.03 66.68
CA LEU A 276 54.89 113.47 65.85
C LEU A 276 53.86 114.27 66.65
N THR A 277 53.52 113.84 67.87
CA THR A 277 52.65 114.62 68.77
C THR A 277 53.30 115.92 69.18
N ARG A 278 54.60 115.94 69.52
CA ARG A 278 55.36 117.17 69.81
C ARG A 278 55.43 118.10 68.62
N LYS A 279 55.71 117.59 67.42
CA LYS A 279 55.73 118.41 66.20
C LYS A 279 54.34 118.93 65.85
N ASN A 280 53.28 118.16 66.06
CA ASN A 280 51.91 118.65 65.89
C ASN A 280 51.52 119.71 66.93
N GLU A 281 51.96 119.58 68.18
CA GLU A 281 51.84 120.62 69.20
C GLU A 281 52.64 121.86 68.83
N GLN A 282 53.89 121.71 68.39
CA GLN A 282 54.74 122.79 67.89
C GLN A 282 54.12 123.47 66.66
N ILE A 283 53.50 122.72 65.74
CA ILE A 283 52.77 123.28 64.59
C ILE A 283 51.51 124.02 65.06
N LYS A 284 50.78 123.51 66.07
CA LYS A 284 49.65 124.23 66.69
C LYS A 284 50.12 125.52 67.37
N ASP A 285 51.26 125.48 68.05
CA ASP A 285 51.84 126.64 68.76
C ASP A 285 52.41 127.67 67.77
N LEU A 286 53.07 127.23 66.69
CA LEU A 286 53.49 128.07 65.56
C LEU A 286 52.29 128.68 64.84
N ARG A 287 51.21 127.92 64.60
CA ARG A 287 49.95 128.45 64.06
C ARG A 287 49.28 129.47 65.01
N ARG A 288 49.39 129.30 66.34
CA ARG A 288 48.91 130.30 67.32
C ARG A 288 49.78 131.56 67.35
N ARG A 289 51.10 131.44 67.20
CA ARG A 289 52.05 132.57 67.19
C ARG A 289 52.05 133.34 65.87
N LEU A 290 51.71 132.70 64.74
CA LEU A 290 51.46 133.34 63.44
C LEU A 290 50.09 134.04 63.34
N SER A 291 49.27 133.99 64.41
CA SER A 291 47.91 134.53 64.47
C SER A 291 47.79 135.85 65.26
N LYS A 292 48.90 136.52 65.59
CA LYS A 292 48.98 137.90 66.12
C LYS A 292 50.25 138.57 65.61
#